data_AF-C9RAY4-F1
#
_entry.id   AF-C9RAY4-F1
#
_cell.length_a   1.000
_cell.length_b   1.000
_cell.length_c   1.000
_cell.angle_alpha   90.00
_cell.angle_beta   90.00
_cell.angle_gamma   90.00
#
_symmetry.space_group_name_H-M   'P 1'
#
loop_
_entity.id
_entity.type
_entity.pdbx_description
1 polymer ?
#
loop_
_entity_poly.entity_id
_entity_poly.type
_entity_poly.pdbx_seq_one_letter_code
_entity_poly.pdbx_strand_id
1 'polypeptide(L)'
;MKTVRLNIYLDDPILREKVKIAAARRGVTVSAYALMALRRQLAEDGLLPAAENPQEAARALDDLRKRTGPIGVPVRLLIEEGRNR
;
A
#
# COMPACT_ATOMS: atom_id res chain seq x y z
N MET A 1 -13.10 17.82 -9.43
CA MET A 1 -11.72 17.44 -9.85
C MET A 1 -11.73 17.11 -11.33
N LYS A 2 -10.73 17.57 -12.09
CA LYS A 2 -10.62 17.30 -13.53
C LYS A 2 -9.89 15.97 -13.72
N THR A 3 -10.53 15.00 -14.36
CA THR A 3 -9.95 13.67 -14.60
C THR A 3 -9.00 13.74 -15.80
N VAL A 4 -7.77 13.25 -15.63
CA VAL A 4 -6.77 13.15 -16.70
C VAL A 4 -6.67 11.68 -17.13
N ARG A 5 -6.68 11.42 -18.44
CA ARG A 5 -6.58 10.06 -18.99
C ARG A 5 -5.12 9.72 -19.29
N LEU A 6 -4.68 8.56 -18.81
CA LEU A 6 -3.40 7.95 -19.14
C LEU A 6 -3.66 6.64 -19.90
N ASN A 7 -3.11 6.50 -21.10
CA ASN A 7 -3.16 5.26 -21.88
C ASN A 7 -1.85 4.50 -21.69
N ILE A 8 -1.93 3.21 -21.35
CA ILE A 8 -0.76 2.36 -21.11
C ILE A 8 -0.84 1.19 -22.09
N TYR A 9 0.19 1.04 -22.92
CA TYR A 9 0.37 -0.12 -23.78
C TYR A 9 1.20 -1.15 -23.03
N LEU A 10 0.73 -2.40 -23.03
CA LEU A 10 1.47 -3.54 -22.52
C LEU A 10 2.03 -4.29 -23.72
N ASP A 11 3.34 -4.44 -23.75
CA ASP A 11 4.10 -5.16 -24.77
C ASP A 11 3.99 -6.69 -24.60
N ASP A 12 3.82 -7.15 -23.36
CA ASP A 12 3.66 -8.56 -23.03
C ASP A 12 2.18 -8.96 -22.76
N PRO A 13 1.59 -9.86 -23.57
CA PRO A 13 0.24 -10.38 -23.30
C PRO A 13 0.15 -11.19 -22.00
N ILE A 14 1.24 -11.81 -21.54
CA ILE A 14 1.27 -12.55 -20.27
C ILE A 14 1.14 -11.57 -19.10
N LEU A 15 1.83 -10.43 -19.17
CA LEU A 15 1.69 -9.36 -18.18
C LEU A 15 0.24 -8.87 -18.08
N ARG A 16 -0.43 -8.65 -19.21
CA ARG A 16 -1.85 -8.28 -19.24
C ARG A 16 -2.72 -9.28 -18.49
N GLU A 17 -2.48 -10.58 -18.68
CA GLU A 17 -3.27 -11.62 -18.02
C GLU A 17 -3.00 -11.68 -16.51
N LYS A 18 -1.73 -11.57 -16.09
CA LYS A 18 -1.37 -11.49 -14.67
C LYS A 18 -2.02 -10.30 -13.97
N VAL A 19 -2.07 -9.14 -14.64
CA VAL A 19 -2.74 -7.93 -14.11
C VAL A 19 -4.24 -8.18 -13.92
N LYS A 20 -4.92 -8.81 -14.88
CA LYS A 20 -6.35 -9.16 -14.73
C LYS A 20 -6.59 -10.10 -13.56
N ILE A 21 -5.79 -11.16 -13.43
CA ILE A 21 -5.90 -12.12 -12.33
C ILE A 21 -5.71 -11.41 -10.99
N ALA A 22 -4.71 -10.53 -10.89
CA ALA A 22 -4.44 -9.78 -9.67
C ALA A 22 -5.58 -8.79 -9.32
N ALA A 23 -6.16 -8.13 -10.32
CA ALA A 23 -7.32 -7.26 -10.14
C ALA A 23 -8.54 -8.05 -9.66
N ALA A 24 -8.82 -9.21 -10.28
CA ALA A 24 -9.91 -10.11 -9.91
C ALA A 24 -9.76 -10.64 -8.48
N ARG A 25 -8.56 -11.07 -8.08
CA ARG A 25 -8.27 -11.52 -6.70
C ARG A 25 -8.54 -10.45 -5.64
N ARG A 26 -8.49 -9.17 -6.02
CA ARG A 26 -8.76 -8.04 -5.13
C ARG A 26 -10.17 -7.45 -5.28
N GLY A 27 -10.99 -7.99 -6.19
CA GLY A 27 -12.33 -7.48 -6.45
C GLY A 27 -12.37 -6.07 -7.05
N VAL A 28 -11.33 -5.67 -7.80
CA VAL A 28 -11.23 -4.32 -8.40
C VAL A 28 -11.09 -4.41 -9.93
N THR A 29 -11.32 -3.29 -10.62
CA THR A 29 -11.08 -3.21 -12.07
C THR A 29 -9.59 -3.21 -12.40
N VAL A 30 -9.23 -3.60 -13.63
CA VAL A 30 -7.84 -3.56 -14.12
C VAL A 30 -7.23 -2.17 -13.99
N SER A 31 -7.98 -1.13 -14.39
CA SER A 31 -7.52 0.25 -14.29
C SER A 31 -7.33 0.71 -12.85
N ALA A 32 -8.20 0.29 -11.93
CA ALA A 32 -8.05 0.59 -10.50
C ALA A 32 -6.81 -0.11 -9.94
N TYR A 33 -6.60 -1.38 -10.26
CA TYR A 33 -5.41 -2.12 -9.87
C TYR A 33 -4.11 -1.46 -10.38
N ALA A 34 -4.08 -1.08 -11.66
CA ALA A 34 -2.93 -0.39 -12.25
C ALA A 34 -2.68 0.97 -11.60
N LEU A 35 -3.74 1.75 -11.33
CA LEU A 35 -3.62 3.03 -10.64
C LEU A 35 -3.08 2.87 -9.21
N MET A 36 -3.52 1.84 -8.48
CA MET A 36 -2.98 1.53 -7.14
C MET A 36 -1.50 1.19 -7.21
N ALA A 37 -1.08 0.39 -8.19
CA ALA A 37 0.32 0.03 -8.40
C ALA A 37 1.17 1.25 -8.74
N LEU A 38 0.70 2.13 -9.63
CA LEU A 38 1.38 3.37 -9.99
C LEU A 38 1.52 4.32 -8.79
N ARG A 39 0.44 4.51 -8.01
CA ARG A 39 0.48 5.34 -6.79
C ARG A 39 1.51 4.83 -5.79
N ARG A 40 1.55 3.51 -5.59
CA ARG A 40 2.53 2.87 -4.71
C ARG A 40 3.96 3.07 -5.21
N GLN A 41 4.22 2.81 -6.50
CA GLN A 41 5.55 2.99 -7.07
C GLN A 41 6.01 4.45 -6.95
N LEU A 42 5.15 5.41 -7.30
CA LEU A 42 5.46 6.83 -7.19
C LEU A 42 5.72 7.27 -5.74
N ALA A 43 5.05 6.66 -4.76
CA ALA A 43 5.33 6.90 -3.35
C ALA A 43 6.69 6.30 -2.93
N GLU A 44 7.03 5.09 -3.40
CA GLU A 44 8.34 4.47 -3.19
C GLU A 44 9.47 5.29 -3.83
N ASP A 45 9.20 5.90 -5.00
CA ASP A 45 10.13 6.80 -5.70
C ASP A 45 10.18 8.22 -5.09
N GLY A 46 9.37 8.52 -4.07
CA GLY A 46 9.29 9.84 -3.41
C GLY A 46 8.61 10.93 -4.27
N LEU A 47 7.97 10.55 -5.37
CA LEU A 47 7.27 11.44 -6.30
C LEU A 47 5.83 11.73 -5.89
N LEU A 48 5.26 10.88 -5.03
CA LEU A 48 4.03 11.15 -4.31
C LEU A 48 4.29 11.09 -2.81
N PRO A 49 3.61 11.93 -2.01
CA PRO A 49 3.59 11.68 -0.59
C PRO A 49 3.02 10.28 -0.35
N ALA A 50 3.60 9.52 0.58
CA ALA A 50 3.17 8.15 0.89
C ALA A 50 1.68 8.04 1.30
N ALA A 51 1.04 9.19 1.56
CA ALA A 51 -0.39 9.36 1.73
C ALA A 51 -0.83 10.76 1.26
N GLU A 52 -2.03 10.89 0.68
CA GLU A 52 -2.56 12.21 0.28
C GLU A 52 -2.97 13.05 1.50
N ASN A 53 -3.15 12.44 2.68
CA ASN A 53 -3.41 13.10 3.95
C ASN A 53 -2.93 12.26 5.16
N PRO A 54 -2.82 12.85 6.37
CA PRO A 54 -2.37 12.14 7.57
C PRO A 54 -3.21 10.92 7.94
N GLN A 55 -4.51 10.91 7.65
CA GLN A 55 -5.42 9.80 7.94
C GLN A 55 -5.18 8.59 7.01
N GLU A 56 -4.84 8.83 5.75
CA GLU A 56 -4.42 7.79 4.82
C GLU A 56 -3.05 7.20 5.20
N ALA A 57 -2.14 8.05 5.71
CA ALA A 57 -0.84 7.60 6.22
C ALA A 57 -1.02 6.67 7.42
N ALA A 58 -1.89 7.07 8.35
CA ALA A 58 -2.23 6.29 9.52
C ALA A 58 -2.88 4.94 9.13
N ARG A 59 -3.80 4.93 8.16
CA ARG A 59 -4.41 3.69 7.64
C ARG A 59 -3.40 2.77 6.98
N ALA A 60 -2.48 3.30 6.17
CA ALA A 60 -1.42 2.52 5.55
C ALA A 60 -0.48 1.89 6.61
N LEU A 61 -0.14 2.66 7.65
CA LEU A 61 0.61 2.18 8.83
C LEU A 61 -0.15 1.09 9.60
N ASP A 62 -1.44 1.27 9.82
CA ASP A 62 -2.29 0.29 10.52
C ASP A 62 -2.42 -1.02 9.72
N ASP A 63 -2.57 -0.93 8.40
CA ASP A 63 -2.65 -2.09 7.53
C ASP A 63 -1.31 -2.83 7.41
N LEU A 64 -0.19 -2.10 7.47
CA LEU A 64 1.13 -2.71 7.62
C LEU A 64 1.22 -3.41 8.97
N ARG A 65 0.83 -2.74 10.06
CA ARG A 65 0.86 -3.29 11.44
C ARG A 65 0.03 -4.57 11.60
N LYS A 66 -1.11 -4.67 10.92
CA LYS A 66 -1.92 -5.90 10.89
C LYS A 66 -1.22 -7.06 10.18
N ARG A 67 -0.40 -6.76 9.16
CA ARG A 67 0.30 -7.78 8.35
C ARG A 67 1.58 -8.28 8.99
N THR A 68 2.33 -7.42 9.69
CA THR A 68 3.61 -7.78 10.32
C THR A 68 3.46 -8.36 11.72
N GLY A 69 2.24 -8.43 12.27
CA GLY A 69 2.01 -8.68 13.70
C GLY A 69 2.43 -7.47 14.55
N PRO A 70 2.17 -7.48 15.88
CA PRO A 70 2.47 -6.35 16.75
C PRO A 70 4.00 -6.16 16.84
N ILE A 71 4.59 -5.38 15.94
CA ILE A 71 5.94 -4.85 16.14
C ILE A 71 5.82 -3.82 17.26
N GLY A 72 6.26 -4.24 18.44
CA GLY A 72 6.40 -3.42 19.63
C GLY A 72 5.50 -3.89 20.77
N VAL A 73 6.09 -4.65 21.70
CA VAL A 73 5.64 -4.64 23.10
C VAL A 73 5.54 -3.16 23.51
N PRO A 74 4.38 -2.69 24.01
CA PRO A 74 4.24 -1.32 24.48
C PRO A 74 5.41 -0.95 25.40
N VAL A 75 6.04 0.19 25.15
CA VAL A 75 7.24 0.63 25.90
C VAL A 75 7.02 0.58 27.42
N ARG A 76 5.79 0.82 27.89
CA ARG A 76 5.41 0.66 29.30
C ARG A 76 5.70 -0.75 29.86
N LEU A 77 5.44 -1.80 29.09
CA LEU A 77 5.65 -3.18 29.50
C LEU A 77 7.14 -3.53 29.53
N LEU A 78 7.94 -2.96 28.62
CA LEU A 78 9.41 -3.09 28.65
C LEU A 78 10.03 -2.41 29.88
N ILE A 79 9.48 -1.26 30.29
CA ILE A 79 9.90 -0.53 31.50
C ILE A 79 9.54 -1.32 32.76
N GLU A 80 8.36 -1.93 32.82
CA GLU A 80 7.93 -2.77 33.94
C GLU A 80 8.80 -4.03 34.07
N GLU A 81 9.11 -4.71 32.96
CA GLU A 81 9.99 -5.88 32.95
C GLU A 81 11.42 -5.53 33.41
N GLY A 82 11.95 -4.38 32.99
CA GLY A 82 13.25 -3.88 33.42
C GLY A 82 13.34 -3.45 34.89
N ARG A 83 12.22 -3.07 35.52
CA ARG A 83 12.15 -2.74 36.96
C ARG A 83 12.05 -3.96 37.88
N ASN A 84 11.66 -5.11 37.34
CA ASN A 84 11.49 -6.36 38.07
C ASN A 84 12.72 -7.29 37.96
N ARG A 85 13.84 -6.80 37.39
CA ARG A 85 15.16 -7.43 37.43
C ARG A 85 16.07 -6.67 38.38
#